data_AF-A0A0E3RSF6-F1
#
_entry.id   AF-A0A0E3RSF6-F1
#
_cell.length_a   1.000
_cell.length_b   1.000
_cell.length_c   1.000
_cell.angle_alpha   90.00
_cell.angle_beta   90.00
_cell.angle_gamma   90.00
#
_symmetry.space_group_name_H-M   'P 1'
#
loop_
_entity.id
_entity.type
_entity.pdbx_description
1 polymer ?
#
loop_
_entity_poly.entity_id
_entity_poly.type
_entity_poly.pdbx_seq_one_letter_code
_entity_poly.pdbx_strand_id
1 'polypeptide(L)'
;MQQQKITLEQLAEEVADFLEPVIPCLVIGSKRSDEEAGKKAGPEVWEARKKLWEKLFSENHPELREAAEDMVVASSNSEVKQALTREILKVLEQNPDLALEISHFTEGEEIKKIIEEYSTGLKIQNLNNRKKVFEEFNKMLEEFMAKKIIAQALEMQEDETDPSVSGVIPEVGINVKKLKSPYTHVQLTQEIQTEGTPSSIRMAKIAEMHIKGQSEIQRFQSRLSVLSELDGPEKEEFMEKILGFASGIEYGDLRSQALSMLIPYLEEPRRAELIEKALCSASRIQDEEERALVLRSLAPHLRGPGKERLIEDILAFALYIQYSDSKFQILSSIIPHLFGSKNEKIMEKALELSYSIQSEYLRGQSLSLLIPYLNGQRKGEIIDEALQLAFNLKDKDMRPEALSFIIPYLDGVRKEEVLKKALELAKGIKSEYRREQALSSLSFLS
;
A
#
# COMPACT_ATOMS: atom_id res chain seq x y z
N MET A 1 -37.28 13.72 2.79
CA MET A 1 -36.36 12.58 2.53
C MET A 1 -35.68 12.85 1.21
N GLN A 2 -34.38 13.15 1.22
CA GLN A 2 -33.61 13.33 0.00
C GLN A 2 -33.29 11.93 -0.57
N GLN A 3 -33.80 11.62 -1.76
CA GLN A 3 -33.28 10.49 -2.55
C GLN A 3 -31.84 10.83 -2.92
N GLN A 4 -30.88 10.12 -2.32
CA GLN A 4 -29.51 10.09 -2.86
C GLN A 4 -29.59 9.37 -4.19
N LYS A 5 -29.35 10.10 -5.29
CA LYS A 5 -29.28 9.51 -6.62
C LYS A 5 -27.97 8.72 -6.70
N ILE A 6 -28.06 7.39 -6.61
CA ILE A 6 -26.91 6.49 -6.75
C ILE A 6 -26.30 6.68 -8.15
N THR A 7 -24.97 6.72 -8.26
CA THR A 7 -24.30 6.81 -9.58
C THR A 7 -24.32 5.45 -10.28
N LEU A 8 -24.21 5.42 -11.61
CA LEU A 8 -24.16 4.14 -12.36
C LEU A 8 -22.98 3.26 -11.93
N GLU A 9 -21.85 3.88 -11.58
CA GLU A 9 -20.66 3.20 -11.05
C GLU A 9 -20.95 2.51 -9.71
N GLN A 10 -21.63 3.22 -8.79
CA GLN A 10 -22.03 2.66 -7.50
C GLN A 10 -23.07 1.54 -7.67
N LEU A 11 -24.02 1.71 -8.59
CA LEU A 11 -25.02 0.69 -8.90
C LEU A 11 -24.36 -0.57 -9.48
N ALA A 12 -23.40 -0.42 -10.38
CA ALA A 12 -22.66 -1.54 -10.97
C ALA A 12 -21.83 -2.30 -9.91
N GLU A 13 -21.19 -1.57 -8.98
CA GLU A 13 -20.43 -2.16 -7.87
C GLU A 13 -21.34 -2.92 -6.91
N GLU A 14 -22.47 -2.33 -6.49
CA GLU A 14 -23.45 -2.99 -5.61
C GLU A 14 -24.02 -4.27 -6.24
N VAL A 15 -24.33 -4.22 -7.54
CA VAL A 15 -24.84 -5.37 -8.30
C VAL A 15 -23.78 -6.47 -8.40
N ALA A 16 -22.54 -6.12 -8.73
CA ALA A 16 -21.43 -7.08 -8.82
C ALA A 16 -21.16 -7.75 -7.47
N ASP A 17 -21.09 -6.97 -6.38
CA ASP A 17 -20.92 -7.47 -5.01
C ASP A 17 -22.04 -8.41 -4.58
N PHE A 18 -23.28 -8.10 -4.98
CA PHE A 18 -24.42 -8.91 -4.60
C PHE A 18 -24.46 -10.25 -5.34
N LEU A 19 -23.98 -10.31 -6.59
CA LEU A 19 -24.00 -11.49 -7.44
C LEU A 19 -22.76 -12.37 -7.30
N GLU A 20 -21.56 -11.79 -7.14
CA GLU A 20 -20.25 -12.46 -7.01
C GLU A 20 -20.30 -13.84 -6.32
N PRO A 21 -20.88 -13.98 -5.12
CA PRO A 21 -20.76 -15.19 -4.30
C PRO A 21 -21.50 -16.41 -4.87
N VAL A 22 -22.37 -16.19 -5.86
CA VAL A 22 -23.22 -17.21 -6.48
C VAL A 22 -23.12 -17.23 -7.99
N ILE A 23 -22.23 -16.43 -8.60
CA ILE A 23 -22.00 -16.45 -10.06
C ILE A 23 -21.75 -17.88 -10.56
N PRO A 24 -20.93 -18.73 -9.88
CA PRO A 24 -20.80 -20.13 -10.29
C PRO A 24 -22.14 -20.88 -10.34
N CYS A 25 -23.04 -20.64 -9.39
CA CYS A 25 -24.35 -21.27 -9.36
C CYS A 25 -25.30 -20.71 -10.45
N LEU A 26 -25.25 -19.40 -10.70
CA LEU A 26 -26.07 -18.70 -11.70
C LEU A 26 -25.66 -19.06 -13.14
N VAL A 27 -24.37 -19.19 -13.40
CA VAL A 27 -23.82 -19.58 -14.71
C VAL A 27 -24.07 -21.06 -15.01
N ILE A 28 -23.90 -21.94 -14.01
CA ILE A 28 -24.12 -23.40 -14.18
C ILE A 28 -25.62 -23.73 -14.36
N GLY A 29 -26.52 -23.02 -13.67
CA GLY A 29 -27.97 -23.11 -13.89
C GLY A 29 -28.61 -24.49 -13.64
N SER A 30 -27.98 -25.35 -12.83
CA SER A 30 -28.46 -26.70 -12.55
C SER A 30 -29.42 -26.76 -11.34
N LYS A 31 -30.34 -27.74 -11.30
CA LYS A 31 -31.21 -27.95 -10.13
C LYS A 31 -30.43 -28.16 -8.82
N ARG A 32 -29.24 -28.75 -8.89
CA ARG A 32 -28.38 -29.00 -7.73
C ARG A 32 -27.69 -27.71 -7.25
N SER A 33 -27.26 -26.84 -8.16
CA SER A 33 -26.69 -25.53 -7.82
C SER A 33 -27.74 -24.58 -7.24
N ASP A 34 -29.00 -24.69 -7.67
CA ASP A 34 -30.13 -23.95 -7.10
C ASP A 34 -30.41 -24.33 -5.63
N GLU A 35 -30.44 -25.63 -5.33
CA GLU A 35 -30.64 -26.13 -3.96
C GLU A 35 -29.47 -25.75 -3.04
N GLU A 36 -28.24 -25.78 -3.55
CA GLU A 36 -27.03 -25.44 -2.80
C GLU A 36 -26.92 -23.94 -2.53
N ALA A 37 -27.20 -23.10 -3.54
CA ALA A 37 -27.21 -21.64 -3.39
C ALA A 37 -28.35 -21.18 -2.45
N GLY A 38 -29.53 -21.77 -2.54
CA GLY A 38 -30.66 -21.51 -1.65
C GLY A 38 -30.38 -21.90 -0.19
N LYS A 39 -29.67 -23.01 0.06
CA LYS A 39 -29.23 -23.40 1.40
C LYS A 39 -28.16 -22.47 1.97
N LYS A 40 -27.28 -21.94 1.12
CA LYS A 40 -26.12 -21.12 1.52
C LYS A 40 -26.47 -19.64 1.75
N ALA A 41 -27.34 -19.07 0.91
CA ALA A 41 -27.74 -17.66 0.98
C ALA A 41 -29.10 -17.43 1.66
N GLY A 42 -29.92 -18.48 1.80
CA GLY A 42 -31.33 -18.38 2.16
C GLY A 42 -32.21 -18.23 0.90
N PRO A 43 -33.44 -18.77 0.92
CA PRO A 43 -34.30 -18.82 -0.26
C PRO A 43 -34.66 -17.43 -0.79
N GLU A 44 -34.90 -16.46 0.10
CA GLU A 44 -35.27 -15.08 -0.28
C GLU A 44 -34.12 -14.33 -0.96
N VAL A 45 -32.90 -14.45 -0.44
CA VAL A 45 -31.69 -13.84 -1.01
C VAL A 45 -31.34 -14.49 -2.35
N TRP A 46 -31.53 -15.81 -2.46
CA TRP A 46 -31.29 -16.53 -3.70
C TRP A 46 -32.24 -16.12 -4.82
N GLU A 47 -33.54 -16.01 -4.53
CA GLU A 47 -34.55 -15.53 -5.48
C GLU A 47 -34.29 -14.07 -5.90
N ALA A 48 -33.84 -13.21 -4.98
CA ALA A 48 -33.43 -11.85 -5.31
C ALA A 48 -32.25 -11.81 -6.30
N ARG A 49 -31.23 -12.65 -6.08
CA ARG A 49 -30.06 -12.75 -6.96
C ARG A 49 -30.42 -13.29 -8.34
N LYS A 50 -31.29 -14.29 -8.41
CA LYS A 50 -31.80 -14.82 -9.69
C LYS A 50 -32.54 -13.76 -10.50
N LYS A 51 -33.45 -13.01 -9.87
CA LYS A 51 -34.19 -11.94 -10.55
C LYS A 51 -33.27 -10.84 -11.08
N LEU A 52 -32.26 -10.47 -10.29
CA LEU A 52 -31.25 -9.49 -10.71
C LEU A 52 -30.41 -10.01 -11.88
N TRP A 53 -29.99 -11.28 -11.80
CA TRP A 53 -29.25 -11.95 -12.88
C TRP A 53 -30.07 -12.02 -14.17
N GLU A 54 -31.33 -12.44 -14.10
CA GLU A 54 -32.23 -12.50 -15.27
C GLU A 54 -32.43 -11.13 -15.92
N LYS A 55 -32.49 -10.05 -15.12
CA LYS A 55 -32.58 -8.68 -15.63
C LYS A 55 -31.30 -8.23 -16.34
N LEU A 56 -30.12 -8.52 -15.78
CA LEU A 56 -28.83 -8.14 -16.39
C LEU A 56 -28.54 -8.92 -17.68
N PHE A 57 -28.96 -10.18 -17.74
CA PHE A 57 -28.68 -11.09 -18.86
C PHE A 57 -29.89 -11.31 -19.77
N SER A 58 -30.91 -10.42 -19.72
CA SER A 58 -32.08 -10.49 -20.60
C SER A 58 -31.73 -10.19 -22.06
N GLU A 59 -30.72 -9.35 -22.28
CA GLU A 59 -30.16 -9.03 -23.59
C GLU A 59 -28.80 -9.73 -23.77
N ASN A 60 -28.46 -10.05 -25.02
CA ASN A 60 -27.24 -10.81 -25.31
C ASN A 60 -26.00 -9.89 -25.30
N HIS A 61 -25.29 -9.86 -24.18
CA HIS A 61 -24.01 -9.17 -24.02
C HIS A 61 -22.87 -10.20 -23.89
N PRO A 62 -22.14 -10.52 -24.98
CA PRO A 62 -21.14 -11.58 -24.97
C PRO A 62 -19.97 -11.30 -24.02
N GLU A 63 -19.54 -10.05 -23.89
CA GLU A 63 -18.45 -9.63 -23.01
C GLU A 63 -18.82 -9.75 -21.52
N LEU A 64 -20.06 -9.38 -21.16
CA LEU A 64 -20.58 -9.57 -19.80
C LEU A 64 -20.67 -11.06 -19.43
N ARG A 65 -21.04 -11.90 -20.40
CA ARG A 65 -21.14 -13.35 -20.21
C ARG A 65 -19.77 -13.99 -20.05
N GLU A 66 -18.79 -13.60 -20.86
CA GLU A 66 -17.40 -14.03 -20.73
C GLU A 66 -16.83 -13.66 -19.35
N ALA A 67 -17.02 -12.40 -18.91
CA ALA A 67 -16.56 -11.96 -17.60
C ALA A 67 -17.21 -12.75 -16.44
N ALA A 68 -18.46 -13.18 -16.59
CA ALA A 68 -19.13 -14.01 -15.60
C ALA A 68 -18.69 -15.49 -15.65
N GLU A 69 -18.31 -16.01 -16.82
CA GLU A 69 -17.72 -17.35 -16.97
C GLU A 69 -16.31 -17.41 -16.36
N ASP A 70 -15.52 -16.34 -16.49
CA ASP A 70 -14.20 -16.22 -15.84
C ASP A 70 -14.31 -16.24 -14.30
N MET A 71 -15.39 -15.66 -13.76
CA MET A 71 -15.71 -15.73 -12.33
C MET A 71 -15.99 -17.16 -11.84
N VAL A 72 -16.39 -18.09 -12.73
CA VAL A 72 -16.53 -19.51 -12.37
C VAL A 72 -15.16 -20.17 -12.19
N VAL A 73 -14.19 -19.80 -13.02
CA VAL A 73 -12.82 -20.35 -12.99
C VAL A 73 -12.01 -19.75 -11.85
N ALA A 74 -12.18 -18.46 -11.55
CA ALA A 74 -11.36 -17.71 -10.60
C ALA A 74 -12.20 -16.82 -9.65
N SER A 75 -13.18 -17.43 -8.97
CA SER A 75 -14.17 -16.75 -8.09
C SER A 75 -13.62 -15.85 -6.96
N SER A 76 -12.37 -16.02 -6.53
CA SER A 76 -11.73 -15.17 -5.52
C SER A 76 -10.79 -14.11 -6.10
N ASN A 77 -10.67 -14.02 -7.43
CA ASN A 77 -9.77 -13.07 -8.07
C ASN A 77 -10.44 -11.69 -8.21
N SER A 78 -9.86 -10.69 -7.51
CA SER A 78 -10.28 -9.30 -7.55
C SER A 78 -10.26 -8.70 -8.98
N GLU A 79 -9.32 -9.12 -9.83
CA GLU A 79 -9.19 -8.63 -11.21
C GLU A 79 -10.37 -9.09 -12.08
N VAL A 80 -10.79 -10.35 -11.89
CA VAL A 80 -11.93 -10.94 -12.60
C VAL A 80 -13.23 -10.31 -12.11
N LYS A 81 -13.35 -10.05 -10.80
CA LYS A 81 -14.47 -9.30 -10.24
C LYS A 81 -14.55 -7.89 -10.81
N GLN A 82 -13.44 -7.16 -10.88
CA GLN A 82 -13.41 -5.82 -11.48
C GLN A 82 -13.74 -5.84 -12.98
N ALA A 83 -13.34 -6.89 -13.70
CA ALA A 83 -13.73 -7.07 -15.10
C ALA A 83 -15.25 -7.21 -15.22
N LEU A 84 -15.86 -8.05 -14.39
CA LEU A 84 -17.32 -8.17 -14.34
C LEU A 84 -18.00 -6.83 -14.00
N THR A 85 -17.52 -6.10 -12.98
CA THR A 85 -18.08 -4.79 -12.61
C THR A 85 -18.00 -3.79 -13.76
N ARG A 86 -16.90 -3.78 -14.53
CA ARG A 86 -16.74 -2.92 -15.71
C ARG A 86 -17.71 -3.28 -16.82
N GLU A 87 -17.93 -4.57 -17.09
CA GLU A 87 -18.89 -4.98 -18.11
C GLU A 87 -20.34 -4.70 -17.68
N ILE A 88 -20.67 -4.85 -16.40
CA ILE A 88 -21.97 -4.42 -15.85
C ILE A 88 -22.16 -2.92 -16.06
N LEU A 89 -21.16 -2.10 -15.71
CA LEU A 89 -21.23 -0.65 -15.89
C LEU A 89 -21.51 -0.27 -17.35
N LYS A 90 -20.80 -0.87 -18.32
CA LYS A 90 -21.03 -0.62 -19.74
C LYS A 90 -22.45 -0.97 -20.17
N VAL A 91 -23.00 -2.09 -19.69
CA VAL A 91 -24.38 -2.49 -20.00
C VAL A 91 -25.38 -1.47 -19.44
N LEU A 92 -25.16 -0.98 -18.22
CA LEU A 92 -26.01 0.05 -17.61
C LEU A 92 -25.90 1.41 -18.32
N GLU A 93 -24.71 1.78 -18.81
CA GLU A 93 -24.52 3.01 -19.59
C GLU A 93 -25.21 2.94 -20.97
N GLN A 94 -25.21 1.75 -21.58
CA GLN A 94 -25.82 1.52 -22.89
C GLN A 94 -27.35 1.38 -22.83
N ASN A 95 -27.91 0.98 -21.68
CA ASN A 95 -29.34 0.79 -21.49
C ASN A 95 -29.85 1.53 -20.22
N PRO A 96 -30.23 2.82 -20.36
CA PRO A 96 -30.73 3.62 -19.25
C PRO A 96 -32.02 3.11 -18.62
N ASP A 97 -32.89 2.44 -19.39
CA ASP A 97 -34.14 1.88 -18.89
C ASP A 97 -33.85 0.68 -17.97
N LEU A 98 -32.94 -0.20 -18.38
CA LEU A 98 -32.44 -1.30 -17.55
C LEU A 98 -31.77 -0.78 -16.27
N ALA A 99 -31.00 0.30 -16.36
CA ALA A 99 -30.39 0.93 -15.19
C ALA A 99 -31.43 1.45 -14.19
N LEU A 100 -32.51 2.06 -14.68
CA LEU A 100 -33.64 2.48 -13.83
C LEU A 100 -34.36 1.30 -13.20
N GLU A 101 -34.59 0.23 -13.96
CA GLU A 101 -35.22 -0.99 -13.42
C GLU A 101 -34.38 -1.64 -12.31
N ILE A 102 -33.07 -1.75 -12.52
CA ILE A 102 -32.14 -2.33 -11.55
C ILE A 102 -32.05 -1.43 -10.31
N SER A 103 -31.98 -0.10 -10.48
CA SER A 103 -32.03 0.87 -9.38
C SER A 103 -33.30 0.73 -8.55
N HIS A 104 -34.47 0.61 -9.19
CA HIS A 104 -35.73 0.42 -8.47
C HIS A 104 -35.80 -0.93 -7.76
N PHE A 105 -35.23 -1.98 -8.36
CA PHE A 105 -35.15 -3.30 -7.75
C PHE A 105 -34.27 -3.31 -6.50
N THR A 106 -33.10 -2.65 -6.54
CA THR A 106 -32.18 -2.55 -5.40
C THR A 106 -32.68 -1.62 -4.30
N GLU A 107 -33.51 -0.62 -4.63
CA GLU A 107 -34.13 0.31 -3.67
C GLU A 107 -35.35 -0.25 -2.92
N GLY A 108 -35.93 -1.37 -3.36
CA GLY A 108 -37.07 -2.00 -2.67
C GLY A 108 -36.70 -2.38 -1.23
N GLU A 109 -37.54 -2.01 -0.26
CA GLU A 109 -37.20 -2.05 1.19
C GLU A 109 -36.67 -3.41 1.68
N GLU A 110 -37.21 -4.53 1.17
CA GLU A 110 -36.77 -5.89 1.47
C GLU A 110 -35.42 -6.23 0.81
N ILE A 111 -35.25 -5.90 -0.47
CA ILE A 111 -34.03 -6.16 -1.25
C ILE A 111 -32.89 -5.29 -0.75
N LYS A 112 -33.17 -4.03 -0.46
CA LYS A 112 -32.23 -3.09 0.14
C LYS A 112 -31.70 -3.60 1.48
N LYS A 113 -32.59 -4.09 2.35
CA LYS A 113 -32.19 -4.69 3.63
C LYS A 113 -31.31 -5.93 3.43
N ILE A 114 -31.64 -6.79 2.47
CA ILE A 114 -30.86 -7.98 2.12
C ILE A 114 -29.47 -7.60 1.59
N ILE A 115 -29.38 -6.62 0.68
CA ILE A 115 -28.12 -6.13 0.10
C ILE A 115 -27.27 -5.46 1.20
N GLU A 116 -27.87 -4.63 2.05
CA GLU A 116 -27.19 -3.98 3.18
C GLU A 116 -26.65 -4.99 4.20
N GLU A 117 -27.43 -6.00 4.57
CA GLU A 117 -27.01 -7.07 5.48
C GLU A 117 -25.89 -7.93 4.87
N TYR A 118 -25.97 -8.24 3.57
CA TYR A 118 -24.95 -9.01 2.86
C TYR A 118 -23.65 -8.23 2.69
N SER A 119 -23.70 -6.99 2.19
CA SER A 119 -22.54 -6.11 2.03
C SER A 119 -21.83 -5.89 3.37
N THR A 120 -22.60 -5.70 4.45
CA THR A 120 -22.03 -5.55 5.80
C THR A 120 -21.41 -6.85 6.32
N GLY A 121 -22.04 -8.01 6.06
CA GLY A 121 -21.48 -9.32 6.39
C GLY A 121 -20.15 -9.59 5.70
N LEU A 122 -20.08 -9.28 4.40
CA LEU A 122 -18.85 -9.39 3.60
C LEU A 122 -17.76 -8.43 4.12
N LYS A 123 -18.12 -7.18 4.44
CA LYS A 123 -17.21 -6.20 5.05
C LYS A 123 -16.67 -6.69 6.40
N ILE A 124 -17.51 -7.24 7.27
CA ILE A 124 -17.09 -7.78 8.57
C ILE A 124 -16.17 -9.00 8.39
N GLN A 125 -16.49 -9.91 7.46
CA GLN A 125 -15.64 -11.07 7.19
C GLN A 125 -14.28 -10.66 6.62
N ASN A 126 -14.26 -9.74 5.67
CA ASN A 126 -13.04 -9.18 5.11
C ASN A 126 -12.21 -8.49 6.22
N LEU A 127 -12.84 -7.67 7.05
CA LEU A 127 -12.16 -7.02 8.17
C LEU A 127 -11.59 -8.01 9.20
N ASN A 128 -12.31 -9.10 9.47
CA ASN A 128 -11.82 -10.19 10.32
C ASN A 128 -10.61 -10.90 9.69
N ASN A 129 -10.65 -11.20 8.40
CA ASN A 129 -9.53 -11.82 7.69
C ASN A 129 -8.30 -10.92 7.67
N ARG A 130 -8.49 -9.62 7.39
CA ARG A 130 -7.44 -8.58 7.44
C ARG A 130 -6.78 -8.48 8.81
N LYS A 131 -7.57 -8.51 9.88
CA LYS A 131 -7.06 -8.50 11.26
C LYS A 131 -6.22 -9.73 11.60
N LYS A 132 -6.64 -10.92 11.14
CA LYS A 132 -5.91 -12.18 11.39
C LYS A 132 -4.49 -12.17 10.82
N VAL A 133 -4.22 -11.37 9.78
CA VAL A 133 -2.88 -11.26 9.18
C VAL A 133 -1.84 -10.83 10.21
N PHE A 134 -2.08 -9.73 10.92
CA PHE A 134 -1.13 -9.23 11.93
C PHE A 134 -1.18 -10.01 13.25
N GLU A 135 -2.31 -10.65 13.58
CA GLU A 135 -2.36 -11.61 14.68
C GLU A 135 -1.44 -12.83 14.41
N GLU A 136 -1.43 -13.36 13.18
CA GLU A 136 -0.55 -14.48 12.82
C GLU A 136 0.92 -14.06 12.75
N PHE A 137 1.23 -12.86 12.24
CA PHE A 137 2.60 -12.31 12.34
C PHE A 137 3.10 -12.23 13.78
N ASN A 138 2.26 -11.70 14.67
CA ASN A 138 2.58 -11.56 16.08
C ASN A 138 2.82 -12.91 16.73
N LYS A 139 2.03 -13.92 16.38
CA LYS A 139 2.19 -15.30 16.84
C LYS A 139 3.48 -15.94 16.31
N MET A 140 3.81 -15.78 15.04
CA MET A 140 5.08 -16.27 14.48
C MET A 140 6.29 -15.71 15.23
N LEU A 141 6.27 -14.40 15.55
CA LEU A 141 7.32 -13.77 16.35
C LEU A 141 7.36 -14.32 17.78
N GLU A 142 6.21 -14.47 18.45
CA GLU A 142 6.15 -15.04 19.80
C GLU A 142 6.74 -16.46 19.85
N GLU A 143 6.35 -17.32 18.91
CA GLU A 143 6.85 -18.70 18.83
C GLU A 143 8.37 -18.73 18.64
N PHE A 144 8.92 -17.85 17.80
CA PHE A 144 10.36 -17.73 17.60
C PHE A 144 11.07 -17.25 18.87
N MET A 145 10.58 -16.17 19.48
CA MET A 145 11.17 -15.62 20.72
C MET A 145 11.12 -16.63 21.87
N ALA A 146 10.02 -17.37 22.02
CA ALA A 146 9.88 -18.39 23.05
C ALA A 146 10.86 -19.55 22.85
N LYS A 147 11.03 -20.03 21.60
CA LYS A 147 12.03 -21.07 21.28
C LYS A 147 13.44 -20.62 21.62
N LYS A 148 13.80 -19.36 21.35
CA LYS A 148 15.13 -18.84 21.67
C LYS A 148 15.39 -18.75 23.17
N ILE A 149 14.41 -18.28 23.95
CA ILE A 149 14.53 -18.24 25.42
C ILE A 149 14.75 -19.65 25.99
N ILE A 150 14.03 -20.66 25.46
CA ILE A 150 14.18 -22.05 25.88
C ILE A 150 15.56 -22.60 25.49
N ALA A 151 16.02 -22.35 24.26
CA ALA A 151 17.34 -22.78 23.80
C ALA A 151 18.47 -22.20 24.65
N GLN A 152 18.43 -20.89 24.96
CA GLN A 152 19.39 -20.24 25.84
C GLN A 152 19.37 -20.83 27.26
N ALA A 153 18.20 -21.16 27.80
CA ALA A 153 18.09 -21.78 29.11
C ALA A 153 18.66 -23.21 29.15
N LEU A 154 18.60 -23.95 28.04
CA LEU A 154 19.16 -25.30 27.92
C LEU A 154 20.68 -25.28 27.72
N GLU A 155 21.21 -24.35 26.91
CA GLU A 155 22.66 -24.16 26.72
C GLU A 155 23.35 -23.76 28.04
N MET A 156 22.69 -22.95 28.87
CA MET A 156 23.19 -22.62 30.22
C MET A 156 23.21 -23.81 31.20
N GLN A 157 22.44 -24.87 30.94
CA GLN A 157 22.48 -26.09 31.75
C GLN A 157 23.55 -27.08 31.29
N GLU A 158 23.97 -27.04 30.03
CA GLU A 158 25.02 -27.93 29.52
C GLU A 158 26.43 -27.48 29.94
N ASP A 159 26.68 -26.17 30.05
CA ASP A 159 27.97 -25.60 30.49
C ASP A 159 28.25 -25.77 32.00
N GLU A 160 27.26 -26.13 32.83
CA GLU A 160 27.43 -26.39 34.27
C GLU A 160 27.75 -27.87 34.62
N THR A 161 28.09 -28.72 33.64
CA THR A 161 28.46 -30.12 33.91
C THR A 161 29.98 -30.35 34.06
N ASP A 162 30.58 -29.75 35.09
CA ASP A 162 31.81 -30.25 35.71
C ASP A 162 31.44 -31.28 36.82
N PRO A 163 31.81 -32.57 36.72
CA PRO A 163 31.29 -33.63 37.60
C PRO A 163 32.02 -33.69 38.95
N SER A 164 32.20 -32.56 39.63
CA SER A 164 32.95 -32.53 40.88
C SER A 164 32.55 -31.50 41.95
N VAL A 165 31.27 -31.15 42.12
CA VAL A 165 30.81 -30.63 43.43
C VAL A 165 29.41 -31.13 43.78
N SER A 166 29.36 -32.03 44.76
CA SER A 166 28.16 -32.33 45.56
C SER A 166 27.78 -31.11 46.38
N GLY A 167 26.54 -30.64 46.25
CA GLY A 167 25.87 -29.97 47.36
C GLY A 167 25.00 -28.76 47.01
N VAL A 168 23.73 -28.90 47.39
CA VAL A 168 22.77 -27.84 47.72
C VAL A 168 22.26 -27.03 46.53
N ILE A 169 20.98 -27.27 46.21
CA ILE A 169 20.11 -26.37 45.44
C ILE A 169 20.15 -24.98 46.12
N PRO A 170 20.66 -23.92 45.47
CA PRO A 170 20.30 -22.57 45.85
C PRO A 170 19.00 -22.25 45.11
N GLU A 171 17.94 -21.91 45.85
CA GLU A 171 16.85 -21.11 45.31
C GLU A 171 17.44 -19.81 44.76
N VAL A 172 17.82 -19.78 43.49
CA VAL A 172 18.18 -18.53 42.81
C VAL A 172 16.86 -17.87 42.41
N GLY A 173 16.30 -17.14 43.36
CA GLY A 173 15.29 -16.13 43.09
C GLY A 173 15.88 -15.05 42.17
N ILE A 174 15.68 -15.20 40.85
CA ILE A 174 15.96 -14.12 39.91
C ILE A 174 14.69 -13.29 39.78
N ASN A 175 14.81 -12.11 40.40
CA ASN A 175 13.88 -11.01 40.41
C ASN A 175 13.49 -10.63 38.97
N VAL A 176 12.33 -11.13 38.51
CA VAL A 176 11.62 -10.53 37.38
C VAL A 176 11.31 -9.11 37.80
N LYS A 177 12.15 -8.15 37.39
CA LYS A 177 11.77 -6.75 37.35
C LYS A 177 10.53 -6.70 36.47
N LYS A 178 9.36 -6.74 37.10
CA LYS A 178 8.11 -6.27 36.55
C LYS A 178 8.44 -4.94 35.90
N LEU A 179 8.52 -4.92 34.58
CA LEU A 179 8.49 -3.70 33.82
C LEU A 179 7.14 -3.06 34.16
N LYS A 180 7.14 -2.17 35.16
CA LYS A 180 6.09 -1.19 35.34
C LYS A 180 6.18 -0.27 34.13
N SER A 181 5.52 -0.67 33.05
CA SER A 181 5.13 0.30 32.03
C SER A 181 4.24 1.34 32.72
N PRO A 182 4.48 2.64 32.53
CA PRO A 182 3.53 3.67 32.94
C PRO A 182 2.35 3.65 31.96
N TYR A 183 1.56 2.58 31.99
CA TYR A 183 0.21 2.62 31.47
C TYR A 183 -0.64 3.37 32.48
N THR A 184 -0.79 4.68 32.29
CA THR A 184 -2.00 5.34 32.75
C THR A 184 -3.13 4.74 31.90
N HIS A 185 -3.75 3.69 32.42
CA HIS A 185 -5.09 3.31 32.03
C HIS A 185 -5.96 4.55 32.25
N VAL A 186 -6.17 5.34 31.19
CA VAL A 186 -7.47 5.98 31.07
C VAL A 186 -8.40 4.82 30.74
N GLN A 187 -9.01 4.25 31.78
CA GLN A 187 -10.17 3.38 31.65
C GLN A 187 -11.25 4.18 30.92
N LEU A 188 -11.25 4.11 29.59
CA LEU A 188 -12.45 4.27 28.78
C LEU A 188 -13.06 2.88 28.57
N THR A 189 -13.24 2.13 29.65
CA THR A 189 -14.34 1.17 29.75
C THR A 189 -15.60 1.97 30.11
N GLN A 190 -16.00 2.88 29.24
CA GLN A 190 -17.43 3.01 29.01
C GLN A 190 -17.73 1.92 28.01
N GLU A 191 -18.23 0.78 28.51
CA GLU A 191 -19.08 -0.06 27.68
C GLU A 191 -20.02 0.90 26.96
N ILE A 192 -19.89 1.00 25.64
CA ILE A 192 -20.88 1.69 24.84
C ILE A 192 -22.12 0.77 24.94
N GLN A 193 -22.88 0.93 26.03
CA GLN A 193 -24.26 0.47 26.11
C GLN A 193 -25.03 1.35 25.12
N THR A 194 -24.96 0.96 23.85
CA THR A 194 -25.81 1.54 22.83
C THR A 194 -27.15 0.84 22.92
N GLU A 195 -28.06 1.44 23.68
CA GLU A 195 -29.46 1.46 23.27
C GLU A 195 -29.50 2.19 21.93
N GLY A 196 -29.25 1.45 20.84
CA GLY A 196 -29.05 2.02 19.52
C GLY A 196 -29.54 1.03 18.47
N THR A 197 -29.96 1.58 17.33
CA THR A 197 -30.47 0.80 16.21
C THR A 197 -29.45 -0.28 15.80
N PRO A 198 -29.89 -1.40 15.19
CA PRO A 198 -28.97 -2.45 14.74
C PRO A 198 -27.78 -1.94 13.92
N SER A 199 -27.94 -0.83 13.19
CA SER A 199 -26.88 -0.17 12.43
C SER A 199 -25.82 0.51 13.31
N SER A 200 -26.18 1.14 14.44
CA SER A 200 -25.20 1.79 15.32
C SER A 200 -24.32 0.77 16.05
N ILE A 201 -24.90 -0.37 16.45
CA ILE A 201 -24.17 -1.48 17.07
C ILE A 201 -23.15 -2.07 16.09
N ARG A 202 -23.52 -2.20 14.80
CA ARG A 202 -22.64 -2.70 13.74
C ARG A 202 -21.47 -1.75 13.45
N MET A 203 -21.72 -0.44 13.40
CA MET A 203 -20.67 0.56 13.21
C MET A 203 -19.68 0.61 14.37
N ALA A 204 -20.16 0.48 15.62
CA ALA A 204 -19.30 0.38 16.79
C ALA A 204 -18.37 -0.84 16.71
N LYS A 205 -18.88 -1.99 16.26
CA LYS A 205 -18.08 -3.21 16.08
C LYS A 205 -16.98 -3.06 15.02
N ILE A 206 -17.27 -2.39 13.90
CA ILE A 206 -16.26 -2.08 12.86
C ILE A 206 -15.17 -1.17 13.42
N ALA A 207 -15.55 -0.12 14.16
CA ALA A 207 -14.60 0.80 14.79
C ALA A 207 -13.70 0.09 15.81
N GLU A 208 -14.26 -0.77 16.65
CA GLU A 208 -13.50 -1.58 17.61
C GLU A 208 -12.50 -2.51 16.89
N MET A 209 -12.90 -3.12 15.77
CA MET A 209 -12.03 -3.98 14.98
C MET A 209 -10.85 -3.20 14.35
N HIS A 210 -11.07 -1.97 13.88
CA HIS A 210 -10.00 -1.09 13.40
C HIS A 210 -9.00 -0.76 14.52
N ILE A 211 -9.49 -0.39 15.70
CA ILE A 211 -8.64 -0.09 16.86
C ILE A 211 -7.80 -1.31 17.23
N LYS A 212 -8.40 -2.50 17.30
CA LYS A 212 -7.63 -3.71 17.60
C LYS A 212 -6.59 -4.03 16.50
N GLY A 213 -6.93 -3.87 15.22
CA GLY A 213 -5.97 -4.05 14.13
C GLY A 213 -4.75 -3.13 14.24
N GLN A 214 -4.97 -1.85 14.56
CA GLN A 214 -3.89 -0.90 14.85
C GLN A 214 -3.03 -1.33 16.04
N SER A 215 -3.65 -1.87 17.10
CA SER A 215 -2.91 -2.44 18.23
C SER A 215 -2.04 -3.63 17.84
N GLU A 216 -2.49 -4.51 16.93
CA GLU A 216 -1.67 -5.65 16.49
C GLU A 216 -0.48 -5.21 15.64
N ILE A 217 -0.66 -4.20 14.78
CA ILE A 217 0.45 -3.60 14.02
C ILE A 217 1.51 -2.99 14.96
N GLN A 218 1.10 -2.25 15.98
CA GLN A 218 2.02 -1.65 16.96
C GLN A 218 2.78 -2.72 17.76
N ARG A 219 2.10 -3.82 18.13
CA ARG A 219 2.75 -4.97 18.78
C ARG A 219 3.77 -5.63 17.88
N PHE A 220 3.45 -5.79 16.60
CA PHE A 220 4.35 -6.35 15.61
C PHE A 220 5.63 -5.51 15.49
N GLN A 221 5.50 -4.20 15.32
CA GLN A 221 6.64 -3.27 15.30
C GLN A 221 7.49 -3.37 16.57
N SER A 222 6.85 -3.39 17.75
CA SER A 222 7.56 -3.48 19.03
C SER A 222 8.36 -4.78 19.15
N ARG A 223 7.82 -5.90 18.65
CA ARG A 223 8.49 -7.22 18.69
C ARG A 223 9.60 -7.35 17.66
N LEU A 224 9.43 -6.78 16.46
CA LEU A 224 10.52 -6.72 15.49
C LEU A 224 11.73 -5.96 16.04
N SER A 225 11.52 -4.90 16.81
CA SER A 225 12.64 -4.24 17.49
C SER A 225 13.38 -5.15 18.45
N VAL A 226 12.70 -6.04 19.17
CA VAL A 226 13.38 -7.03 20.05
C VAL A 226 14.12 -8.10 19.23
N LEU A 227 13.58 -8.49 18.08
CA LEU A 227 14.25 -9.40 17.14
C LEU A 227 15.61 -8.84 16.65
N SER A 228 15.77 -7.52 16.60
CA SER A 228 17.04 -6.89 16.20
C SER A 228 18.18 -7.11 17.19
N GLU A 229 17.88 -7.42 18.45
CA GLU A 229 18.89 -7.70 19.50
C GLU A 229 19.39 -9.15 19.46
N LEU A 230 18.81 -9.96 18.58
CA LEU A 230 19.13 -11.36 18.42
C LEU A 230 20.05 -11.53 17.21
N ASP A 231 21.09 -12.35 17.34
CA ASP A 231 21.96 -12.78 16.24
C ASP A 231 21.90 -14.30 16.06
N GLY A 232 22.34 -14.79 14.89
CA GLY A 232 22.49 -16.22 14.59
C GLY A 232 21.77 -16.67 13.30
N PRO A 233 22.13 -17.86 12.77
CA PRO A 233 21.53 -18.41 11.55
C PRO A 233 20.01 -18.66 11.70
N GLU A 234 19.51 -18.90 12.92
CA GLU A 234 18.07 -19.09 13.13
C GLU A 234 17.26 -17.80 12.88
N LYS A 235 17.87 -16.62 13.13
CA LYS A 235 17.23 -15.34 12.80
C LYS A 235 17.09 -15.17 11.30
N GLU A 236 18.12 -15.54 10.53
CA GLU A 236 18.04 -15.47 9.06
C GLU A 236 16.96 -16.40 8.50
N GLU A 237 16.87 -17.64 9.00
CA GLU A 237 15.81 -18.57 8.62
C GLU A 237 14.42 -18.03 8.98
N PHE A 238 14.29 -17.46 10.19
CA PHE A 238 13.05 -16.83 10.61
C PHE A 238 12.69 -15.61 9.74
N MET A 239 13.67 -14.77 9.41
CA MET A 239 13.48 -13.60 8.54
C MET A 239 13.05 -14.01 7.13
N GLU A 240 13.60 -15.10 6.59
CA GLU A 240 13.14 -15.66 5.32
C GLU A 240 11.68 -16.17 5.43
N LYS A 241 11.34 -16.89 6.50
CA LYS A 241 10.00 -17.41 6.73
C LYS A 241 8.96 -16.30 6.89
N ILE A 242 9.24 -15.30 7.71
CA ILE A 242 8.32 -14.18 7.96
C ILE A 242 8.19 -13.27 6.74
N LEU A 243 9.25 -13.11 5.95
CA LEU A 243 9.19 -12.44 4.65
C LEU A 243 8.37 -13.24 3.63
N GLY A 244 8.49 -14.57 3.63
CA GLY A 244 7.65 -15.45 2.82
C GLY A 244 6.17 -15.31 3.16
N PHE A 245 5.83 -15.26 4.45
CA PHE A 245 4.47 -14.98 4.91
C PHE A 245 4.01 -13.59 4.47
N ALA A 246 4.82 -12.55 4.68
CA ALA A 246 4.53 -11.20 4.22
C ALA A 246 4.24 -11.14 2.72
N SER A 247 5.08 -11.83 1.93
CA SER A 247 4.95 -11.88 0.48
C SER A 247 3.68 -12.58 -0.01
N GLY A 248 3.10 -13.45 0.81
CA GLY A 248 1.88 -14.20 0.53
C GLY A 248 0.58 -13.52 0.97
N ILE A 249 0.63 -12.36 1.62
CA ILE A 249 -0.56 -11.65 2.08
C ILE A 249 -1.40 -11.22 0.89
N GLU A 250 -2.67 -11.61 0.83
CA GLU A 250 -3.57 -11.29 -0.29
C GLU A 250 -3.86 -9.78 -0.42
N TYR A 251 -3.94 -9.09 0.71
CA TYR A 251 -4.25 -7.67 0.79
C TYR A 251 -3.01 -6.80 0.49
N GLY A 252 -3.04 -6.07 -0.62
CA GLY A 252 -1.90 -5.28 -1.11
C GLY A 252 -1.36 -4.25 -0.11
N ASP A 253 -2.25 -3.59 0.63
CA ASP A 253 -1.91 -2.60 1.65
C ASP A 253 -1.25 -3.24 2.89
N LEU A 254 -1.78 -4.38 3.37
CA LEU A 254 -1.17 -5.12 4.48
C LEU A 254 0.15 -5.78 4.05
N ARG A 255 0.24 -6.25 2.80
CA ARG A 255 1.48 -6.77 2.21
C ARG A 255 2.54 -5.68 2.17
N SER A 256 2.20 -4.51 1.61
CA SER A 256 3.07 -3.34 1.56
C SER A 256 3.58 -2.97 2.95
N GLN A 257 2.67 -2.80 3.91
CA GLN A 257 2.99 -2.45 5.27
C GLN A 257 3.91 -3.49 5.94
N ALA A 258 3.62 -4.78 5.80
CA ALA A 258 4.43 -5.85 6.38
C ALA A 258 5.84 -5.89 5.76
N LEU A 259 5.95 -5.80 4.43
CA LEU A 259 7.24 -5.75 3.74
C LEU A 259 8.07 -4.54 4.21
N SER A 260 7.46 -3.36 4.26
CA SER A 260 8.11 -2.12 4.74
C SER A 260 8.59 -2.21 6.19
N MET A 261 7.86 -2.92 7.06
CA MET A 261 8.28 -3.13 8.46
C MET A 261 9.43 -4.13 8.60
N LEU A 262 9.54 -5.12 7.71
CA LEU A 262 10.60 -6.14 7.78
C LEU A 262 11.95 -5.66 7.21
N ILE A 263 11.92 -4.79 6.19
CA ILE A 263 13.12 -4.29 5.48
C ILE A 263 14.23 -3.78 6.42
N PRO A 264 13.96 -2.98 7.48
CA PRO A 264 15.00 -2.49 8.38
C PRO A 264 15.82 -3.59 9.07
N TYR A 265 15.23 -4.77 9.23
CA TYR A 265 15.77 -5.90 9.99
C TYR A 265 16.44 -6.97 9.10
N LEU A 266 16.51 -6.75 7.78
CA LEU A 266 17.21 -7.65 6.86
C LEU A 266 18.73 -7.47 6.97
N GLU A 267 19.47 -8.53 7.28
CA GLU A 267 20.91 -8.47 7.57
C GLU A 267 21.77 -9.22 6.55
N GLU A 268 23.06 -8.89 6.52
CA GLU A 268 24.05 -9.60 5.70
C GLU A 268 24.26 -11.03 6.23
N PRO A 269 24.56 -12.02 5.37
CA PRO A 269 24.95 -11.88 3.96
C PRO A 269 23.78 -11.99 2.95
N ARG A 270 22.56 -12.32 3.40
CA ARG A 270 21.39 -12.56 2.51
C ARG A 270 20.52 -11.34 2.26
N ARG A 271 20.87 -10.17 2.82
CA ARG A 271 20.13 -8.91 2.71
C ARG A 271 19.67 -8.61 1.28
N ALA A 272 20.59 -8.63 0.32
CA ALA A 272 20.28 -8.28 -1.07
C ALA A 272 19.26 -9.26 -1.69
N GLU A 273 19.45 -10.57 -1.46
CA GLU A 273 18.51 -11.62 -1.92
C GLU A 273 17.10 -11.43 -1.34
N LEU A 274 17.02 -11.13 -0.03
CA LEU A 274 15.74 -10.92 0.65
C LEU A 274 15.05 -9.62 0.21
N ILE A 275 15.81 -8.55 -0.03
CA ILE A 275 15.26 -7.32 -0.62
C ILE A 275 14.75 -7.58 -2.04
N GLU A 276 15.48 -8.34 -2.88
CA GLU A 276 15.02 -8.73 -4.22
C GLU A 276 13.69 -9.50 -4.16
N LYS A 277 13.54 -10.43 -3.20
CA LYS A 277 12.26 -11.14 -2.96
C LYS A 277 11.13 -10.16 -2.56
N ALA A 278 11.42 -9.21 -1.67
CA ALA A 278 10.46 -8.18 -1.26
C ALA A 278 10.03 -7.30 -2.44
N LEU A 279 10.98 -6.89 -3.30
CA LEU A 279 10.73 -6.15 -4.53
C LEU A 279 9.82 -6.92 -5.49
N CYS A 280 10.12 -8.19 -5.74
CA CYS A 280 9.30 -9.07 -6.58
C CYS A 280 7.89 -9.29 -6.01
N SER A 281 7.72 -9.27 -4.68
CA SER A 281 6.39 -9.34 -4.06
C SER A 281 5.64 -8.01 -4.17
N ALA A 282 6.33 -6.90 -3.96
CA ALA A 282 5.78 -5.55 -4.08
C ALA A 282 5.32 -5.24 -5.51
N SER A 283 6.04 -5.73 -6.53
CA SER A 283 5.65 -5.55 -7.92
C SER A 283 4.29 -6.17 -8.29
N ARG A 284 3.82 -7.13 -7.48
CA ARG A 284 2.51 -7.79 -7.60
C ARG A 284 1.41 -7.09 -6.77
N ILE A 285 1.71 -5.94 -6.18
CA ILE A 285 0.70 -5.09 -5.53
C ILE A 285 0.04 -4.25 -6.61
N GLN A 286 -1.29 -4.37 -6.69
CA GLN A 286 -2.11 -3.67 -7.68
C GLN A 286 -2.19 -2.18 -7.39
N ASP A 287 -2.37 -1.82 -6.12
CA ASP A 287 -2.38 -0.43 -5.71
C ASP A 287 -0.97 0.18 -5.87
N GLU A 288 -0.87 1.18 -6.74
CA GLU A 288 0.42 1.76 -7.09
C GLU A 288 1.00 2.65 -5.99
N GLU A 289 0.15 3.23 -5.14
CA GLU A 289 0.60 3.99 -3.98
C GLU A 289 1.22 3.03 -2.96
N GLU A 290 0.57 1.92 -2.67
CA GLU A 290 1.11 0.85 -1.82
C GLU A 290 2.40 0.26 -2.40
N ARG A 291 2.46 0.04 -3.72
CA ARG A 291 3.69 -0.39 -4.39
C ARG A 291 4.80 0.65 -4.22
N ALA A 292 4.49 1.94 -4.36
CA ALA A 292 5.43 3.03 -4.16
C ALA A 292 5.94 3.14 -2.71
N LEU A 293 5.07 2.87 -1.72
CA LEU A 293 5.42 2.85 -0.31
C LEU A 293 6.54 1.83 -0.04
N VAL A 294 6.41 0.61 -0.57
CA VAL A 294 7.46 -0.41 -0.42
C VAL A 294 8.76 0.04 -1.07
N LEU A 295 8.71 0.50 -2.33
CA LEU A 295 9.89 0.97 -3.06
C LEU A 295 10.64 2.09 -2.33
N ARG A 296 9.91 3.06 -1.77
CA ARG A 296 10.49 4.16 -0.97
C ARG A 296 11.07 3.65 0.35
N SER A 297 10.40 2.71 1.00
CA SER A 297 10.86 2.14 2.29
C SER A 297 12.20 1.40 2.16
N LEU A 298 12.56 0.95 0.96
CA LEU A 298 13.84 0.30 0.70
C LEU A 298 15.02 1.26 0.66
N ALA A 299 14.81 2.53 0.31
CA ALA A 299 15.90 3.46 0.03
C ALA A 299 16.88 3.64 1.21
N PRO A 300 16.42 3.91 2.46
CA PRO A 300 17.32 4.04 3.63
C PRO A 300 18.18 2.79 3.90
N HIS A 301 17.83 1.66 3.27
CA HIS A 301 18.38 0.35 3.48
C HIS A 301 19.26 -0.13 2.32
N LEU A 302 19.58 0.75 1.36
CA LEU A 302 20.48 0.45 0.24
C LEU A 302 21.96 0.57 0.66
N ARG A 303 22.54 -0.56 1.08
CA ARG A 303 23.93 -0.70 1.54
C ARG A 303 24.49 -2.09 1.22
N GLY A 304 25.81 -2.25 1.36
CA GLY A 304 26.48 -3.54 1.22
C GLY A 304 26.63 -4.03 -0.22
N PRO A 305 27.10 -5.29 -0.40
CA PRO A 305 27.13 -5.96 -1.69
C PRO A 305 25.75 -5.97 -2.36
N GLY A 306 25.67 -5.75 -3.67
CA GLY A 306 24.41 -5.73 -4.41
C GLY A 306 23.62 -4.41 -4.37
N LYS A 307 24.06 -3.39 -3.62
CA LYS A 307 23.43 -2.06 -3.57
C LYS A 307 23.08 -1.48 -4.95
N GLU A 308 24.03 -1.52 -5.89
CA GLU A 308 23.82 -0.98 -7.24
C GLU A 308 22.72 -1.71 -8.00
N ARG A 309 22.69 -3.05 -7.92
CA ARG A 309 21.62 -3.87 -8.50
C ARG A 309 20.26 -3.55 -7.91
N LEU A 310 20.19 -3.40 -6.58
CA LEU A 310 18.94 -3.02 -5.91
C LEU A 310 18.44 -1.64 -6.35
N ILE A 311 19.33 -0.66 -6.53
CA ILE A 311 18.97 0.65 -7.09
C ILE A 311 18.41 0.49 -8.51
N GLU A 312 19.09 -0.28 -9.36
CA GLU A 312 18.64 -0.53 -10.73
C GLU A 312 17.25 -1.19 -10.78
N ASP A 313 16.97 -2.10 -9.85
CA ASP A 313 15.69 -2.82 -9.76
C ASP A 313 14.59 -1.88 -9.25
N ILE A 314 14.84 -1.08 -8.21
CA ILE A 314 13.86 -0.10 -7.72
C ILE A 314 13.49 0.90 -8.83
N LEU A 315 14.48 1.43 -9.56
CA LEU A 315 14.22 2.34 -10.68
C LEU A 315 13.41 1.66 -11.80
N ALA A 316 13.71 0.40 -12.11
CA ALA A 316 12.96 -0.36 -13.12
C ALA A 316 11.50 -0.60 -12.70
N PHE A 317 11.25 -0.98 -11.44
CA PHE A 317 9.88 -1.13 -10.94
C PHE A 317 9.12 0.19 -10.87
N ALA A 318 9.81 1.29 -10.55
CA ALA A 318 9.20 2.62 -10.49
C ALA A 318 8.68 3.11 -11.85
N LEU A 319 9.25 2.64 -12.97
CA LEU A 319 8.74 2.96 -14.31
C LEU A 319 7.31 2.47 -14.56
N TYR A 320 6.90 1.40 -13.87
CA TYR A 320 5.55 0.83 -13.99
C TYR A 320 4.50 1.52 -13.10
N ILE A 321 4.88 2.52 -12.30
CA ILE A 321 3.93 3.38 -11.57
C ILE A 321 3.41 4.44 -12.53
N GLN A 322 2.14 4.85 -12.43
CA GLN A 322 1.57 5.92 -13.27
C GLN A 322 1.66 7.28 -12.59
N TYR A 323 1.43 7.34 -11.27
CA TYR A 323 1.38 8.60 -10.54
C TYR A 323 2.73 9.32 -10.51
N SER A 324 2.73 10.57 -10.99
CA SER A 324 3.92 11.41 -11.09
C SER A 324 4.53 11.71 -9.72
N ASP A 325 3.70 11.99 -8.71
CA ASP A 325 4.15 12.22 -7.33
C ASP A 325 4.88 10.99 -6.76
N SER A 326 4.32 9.80 -6.96
CA SER A 326 4.92 8.55 -6.49
C SER A 326 6.27 8.28 -7.15
N LYS A 327 6.38 8.44 -8.47
CA LYS A 327 7.67 8.34 -9.18
C LYS A 327 8.71 9.31 -8.64
N PHE A 328 8.32 10.57 -8.48
CA PHE A 328 9.19 11.62 -7.97
C PHE A 328 9.67 11.29 -6.54
N GLN A 329 8.77 10.83 -5.68
CA GLN A 329 9.10 10.46 -4.29
C GLN A 329 10.06 9.25 -4.23
N ILE A 330 9.85 8.24 -5.07
CA ILE A 330 10.77 7.09 -5.17
C ILE A 330 12.14 7.57 -5.63
N LEU A 331 12.22 8.31 -6.74
CA LEU A 331 13.48 8.84 -7.24
C LEU A 331 14.20 9.67 -6.16
N SER A 332 13.48 10.62 -5.55
CA SER A 332 14.00 11.49 -4.48
C SER A 332 14.57 10.69 -3.31
N SER A 333 13.94 9.57 -2.94
CA SER A 333 14.43 8.70 -1.87
C SER A 333 15.75 7.99 -2.24
N ILE A 334 15.99 7.74 -3.52
CA ILE A 334 17.21 7.07 -4.02
C ILE A 334 18.37 8.05 -4.19
N ILE A 335 18.10 9.34 -4.45
CA ILE A 335 19.13 10.38 -4.69
C ILE A 335 20.31 10.33 -3.70
N PRO A 336 20.10 10.28 -2.36
CA PRO A 336 21.21 10.21 -1.41
C PRO A 336 22.13 8.98 -1.60
N HIS A 337 21.61 7.92 -2.21
CA HIS A 337 22.32 6.66 -2.43
C HIS A 337 23.05 6.59 -3.77
N LEU A 338 22.83 7.57 -4.66
CA LEU A 338 23.52 7.71 -5.94
C LEU A 338 24.93 8.31 -5.80
N PHE A 339 25.25 8.93 -4.65
CA PHE A 339 26.54 9.58 -4.46
C PHE A 339 27.69 8.58 -4.51
N GLY A 340 28.73 8.91 -5.31
CA GLY A 340 29.88 8.04 -5.54
C GLY A 340 29.62 6.88 -6.50
N SER A 341 28.39 6.68 -6.99
CA SER A 341 28.11 5.73 -8.06
C SER A 341 28.69 6.24 -9.36
N LYS A 342 29.55 5.45 -10.00
CA LYS A 342 30.04 5.68 -11.38
C LYS A 342 29.28 4.84 -12.41
N ASN A 343 28.18 4.22 -11.98
CA ASN A 343 27.41 3.32 -12.82
C ASN A 343 26.48 4.15 -13.74
N GLU A 344 26.88 4.28 -14.99
CA GLU A 344 26.13 5.02 -16.02
C GLU A 344 24.73 4.44 -16.24
N LYS A 345 24.56 3.13 -16.10
CA LYS A 345 23.26 2.44 -16.26
C LYS A 345 22.25 2.87 -15.19
N ILE A 346 22.71 3.08 -13.96
CA ILE A 346 21.86 3.65 -12.89
C ILE A 346 21.43 5.08 -13.25
N MET A 347 22.36 5.90 -13.73
CA MET A 347 22.04 7.28 -14.14
C MET A 347 21.06 7.32 -15.30
N GLU A 348 21.21 6.43 -16.28
CA GLU A 348 20.28 6.31 -17.40
C GLU A 348 18.87 5.95 -16.94
N LYS A 349 18.73 4.95 -16.06
CA LYS A 349 17.43 4.58 -15.49
C LYS A 349 16.81 5.71 -14.64
N ALA A 350 17.63 6.45 -13.89
CA ALA A 350 17.15 7.58 -13.09
C ALA A 350 16.64 8.73 -13.97
N LEU A 351 17.33 9.01 -15.09
CA LEU A 351 16.89 9.95 -16.10
C LEU A 351 15.62 9.46 -16.82
N GLU A 352 15.57 8.19 -17.21
CA GLU A 352 14.37 7.57 -17.81
C GLU A 352 13.15 7.71 -16.89
N LEU A 353 13.32 7.41 -15.60
CA LEU A 353 12.26 7.60 -14.60
C LEU A 353 11.82 9.06 -14.53
N SER A 354 12.78 10.00 -14.49
CA SER A 354 12.50 11.45 -14.49
C SER A 354 11.69 11.85 -15.73
N TYR A 355 12.08 11.41 -16.93
CA TYR A 355 11.37 11.70 -18.16
C TYR A 355 9.97 11.10 -18.22
N SER A 356 9.75 9.98 -17.55
CA SER A 356 8.43 9.33 -17.47
C SER A 356 7.42 10.04 -16.55
N ILE A 357 7.85 11.05 -15.77
CA ILE A 357 6.99 11.87 -14.91
C ILE A 357 6.18 12.83 -15.79
N GLN A 358 4.85 12.80 -15.70
CA GLN A 358 3.95 13.59 -16.54
C GLN A 358 3.84 15.06 -16.10
N SER A 359 3.92 15.33 -14.79
CA SER A 359 3.95 16.70 -14.27
C SER A 359 5.25 17.41 -14.68
N GLU A 360 5.15 18.46 -15.49
CA GLU A 360 6.31 19.26 -15.93
C GLU A 360 7.08 19.87 -14.76
N TYR A 361 6.36 20.27 -13.70
CA TYR A 361 6.96 20.80 -12.48
C TYR A 361 7.82 19.74 -11.78
N LEU A 362 7.25 18.56 -11.54
CA LEU A 362 7.96 17.46 -10.88
C LEU A 362 9.08 16.89 -11.76
N ARG A 363 8.90 16.89 -13.09
CA ARG A 363 9.94 16.49 -14.04
C ARG A 363 11.13 17.45 -13.99
N GLY A 364 10.88 18.76 -14.00
CA GLY A 364 11.92 19.77 -13.84
C GLY A 364 12.65 19.62 -12.49
N GLN A 365 11.90 19.36 -11.42
CA GLN A 365 12.46 19.12 -10.09
C GLN A 365 13.28 17.82 -10.04
N SER A 366 12.81 16.72 -10.62
CA SER A 366 13.54 15.44 -10.66
C SER A 366 14.84 15.55 -11.44
N LEU A 367 14.82 16.22 -12.61
CA LEU A 367 16.02 16.48 -13.39
C LEU A 367 17.01 17.33 -12.58
N SER A 368 16.52 18.33 -11.85
CA SER A 368 17.36 19.17 -10.99
C SER A 368 18.05 18.39 -9.87
N LEU A 369 17.37 17.41 -9.29
CA LEU A 369 17.94 16.53 -8.25
C LEU A 369 19.07 15.62 -8.79
N LEU A 370 19.08 15.33 -10.09
CA LEU A 370 20.10 14.48 -10.71
C LEU A 370 21.36 15.25 -11.12
N ILE A 371 21.29 16.58 -11.28
CA ILE A 371 22.43 17.43 -11.70
C ILE A 371 23.73 17.20 -10.91
N PRO A 372 23.71 17.05 -9.55
CA PRO A 372 24.93 16.79 -8.78
C PRO A 372 25.66 15.49 -9.15
N TYR A 373 24.99 14.56 -9.82
CA TYR A 373 25.49 13.23 -10.16
C TYR A 373 25.88 13.10 -11.64
N LEU A 374 25.72 14.17 -12.42
CA LEU A 374 26.06 14.24 -13.83
C LEU A 374 27.37 14.99 -14.05
N ASN A 375 28.07 14.67 -15.15
CA ASN A 375 29.35 15.29 -15.50
C ASN A 375 29.39 15.70 -16.99
N GLY A 376 30.31 16.60 -17.32
CA GLY A 376 30.60 17.00 -18.70
C GLY A 376 29.40 17.57 -19.45
N GLN A 377 29.29 17.22 -20.73
CA GLN A 377 28.24 17.68 -21.62
C GLN A 377 26.83 17.34 -21.13
N ARG A 378 26.63 16.10 -20.63
CA ARG A 378 25.33 15.63 -20.12
C ARG A 378 24.80 16.51 -18.99
N LYS A 379 25.67 16.97 -18.10
CA LYS A 379 25.27 17.90 -17.01
C LYS A 379 24.72 19.22 -17.58
N GLY A 380 25.39 19.78 -18.59
CA GLY A 380 24.94 21.01 -19.25
C GLY A 380 23.59 20.84 -19.94
N GLU A 381 23.40 19.75 -20.67
CA GLU A 381 22.14 19.44 -21.36
C GLU A 381 20.97 19.33 -20.39
N ILE A 382 21.14 18.62 -19.26
CA ILE A 382 20.10 18.48 -18.24
C ILE A 382 19.81 19.81 -17.52
N ILE A 383 20.82 20.64 -17.27
CA ILE A 383 20.61 22.00 -16.73
C ILE A 383 19.77 22.84 -17.71
N ASP A 384 20.11 22.81 -19.00
CA ASP A 384 19.42 23.58 -20.03
C ASP A 384 17.96 23.12 -20.17
N GLU A 385 17.72 21.81 -20.18
CA GLU A 385 16.38 21.23 -20.24
C GLU A 385 15.55 21.57 -19.01
N ALA A 386 16.11 21.43 -17.80
CA ALA A 386 15.41 21.79 -16.57
C ALA A 386 15.02 23.28 -16.56
N LEU A 387 15.90 24.17 -17.04
CA LEU A 387 15.58 25.59 -17.19
C LEU A 387 14.45 25.81 -18.20
N GLN A 388 14.49 25.14 -19.35
CA GLN A 388 13.41 25.24 -20.34
C GLN A 388 12.07 24.82 -19.76
N LEU A 389 12.02 23.69 -19.03
CA LEU A 389 10.80 23.25 -18.33
C LEU A 389 10.33 24.31 -17.34
N ALA A 390 11.21 24.79 -16.46
CA ALA A 390 10.89 25.77 -15.42
C ALA A 390 10.37 27.10 -16.00
N PHE A 391 10.98 27.62 -17.08
CA PHE A 391 10.50 28.84 -17.74
C PHE A 391 9.16 28.66 -18.48
N ASN A 392 8.90 27.45 -18.99
CA ASN A 392 7.73 27.17 -19.81
C ASN A 392 6.53 26.60 -19.03
N LEU A 393 6.64 26.40 -17.72
CA LEU A 393 5.52 25.93 -16.89
C LEU A 393 4.25 26.73 -17.16
N LYS A 394 3.14 26.01 -17.37
CA LYS A 394 1.83 26.61 -17.64
C LYS A 394 1.34 27.49 -16.49
N ASP A 395 1.52 27.03 -15.25
CA ASP A 395 1.32 27.86 -14.07
C ASP A 395 2.52 28.81 -13.91
N LYS A 396 2.27 30.09 -14.18
CA LYS A 396 3.29 31.13 -14.12
C LYS A 396 3.75 31.40 -12.70
N ASP A 397 2.89 31.16 -11.71
CA ASP A 397 3.21 31.39 -10.30
C ASP A 397 4.22 30.35 -9.77
N MET A 398 4.30 29.17 -10.41
CA MET A 398 5.26 28.11 -10.03
C MET A 398 6.65 28.28 -10.64
N ARG A 399 6.81 29.13 -11.66
CA ARG A 399 8.09 29.30 -12.37
C ARG A 399 9.24 29.74 -11.46
N PRO A 400 9.09 30.71 -10.54
CA PRO A 400 10.19 31.13 -9.68
C PRO A 400 10.66 30.00 -8.76
N GLU A 401 9.72 29.22 -8.21
CA GLU A 401 10.03 28.06 -7.38
C GLU A 401 10.75 26.97 -8.18
N ALA A 402 10.27 26.64 -9.38
CA ALA A 402 10.95 25.67 -10.25
C ALA A 402 12.37 26.12 -10.64
N LEU A 403 12.57 27.41 -10.93
CA LEU A 403 13.89 27.97 -11.21
C LEU A 403 14.83 27.90 -9.99
N SER A 404 14.29 28.01 -8.77
CA SER A 404 15.08 27.94 -7.54
C SER A 404 15.80 26.60 -7.37
N PHE A 405 15.27 25.50 -7.93
CA PHE A 405 15.92 24.19 -7.89
C PHE A 405 17.17 24.10 -8.78
N ILE A 406 17.28 24.94 -9.79
CA ILE A 406 18.31 24.84 -10.84
C ILE A 406 19.42 25.88 -10.65
N ILE A 407 19.07 27.07 -10.15
CA ILE A 407 20.01 28.18 -9.91
C ILE A 407 21.28 27.78 -9.11
N PRO A 408 21.23 26.89 -8.08
CA PRO A 408 22.43 26.43 -7.39
C PRO A 408 23.48 25.76 -8.29
N TYR A 409 23.09 25.30 -9.46
CA TYR A 409 23.95 24.59 -10.41
C TYR A 409 24.39 25.44 -11.61
N LEU A 410 24.09 26.74 -11.59
CA LEU A 410 24.53 27.71 -12.58
C LEU A 410 25.74 28.48 -12.07
N ASP A 411 26.62 28.90 -12.99
CA ASP A 411 27.82 29.65 -12.67
C ASP A 411 27.86 31.04 -13.35
N GLY A 412 28.53 31.98 -12.69
CA GLY A 412 28.84 33.31 -13.21
C GLY A 412 27.62 34.10 -13.71
N VAL A 413 27.79 34.76 -14.87
CA VAL A 413 26.78 35.63 -15.50
C VAL A 413 25.44 34.90 -15.68
N ARG A 414 25.48 33.62 -16.05
CA ARG A 414 24.27 32.83 -16.30
C ARG A 414 23.43 32.68 -15.02
N LYS A 415 24.07 32.48 -13.86
CA LYS A 415 23.38 32.41 -12.56
C LYS A 415 22.69 33.74 -12.24
N GLU A 416 23.41 34.85 -12.39
CA GLU A 416 22.89 36.19 -12.11
C GLU A 416 21.69 36.54 -13.00
N GLU A 417 21.77 36.25 -14.29
CA GLU A 417 20.68 36.50 -15.25
C GLU A 417 19.42 35.69 -14.92
N VAL A 418 19.58 34.39 -14.61
CA VAL A 418 18.44 33.52 -14.29
C VAL A 418 17.83 33.90 -12.94
N LEU A 419 18.66 34.20 -11.92
CA LEU A 419 18.17 34.65 -10.62
C LEU A 419 17.40 35.96 -10.73
N LYS A 420 17.92 36.94 -11.48
CA LYS A 420 17.23 38.21 -11.72
C LYS A 420 15.87 37.99 -12.37
N LYS A 421 15.80 37.16 -13.42
CA LYS A 421 14.52 36.80 -14.08
C LYS A 421 13.57 36.10 -13.13
N ALA A 422 14.06 35.16 -12.30
CA ALA A 422 13.24 34.47 -11.32
C ALA A 422 12.63 35.45 -10.29
N LEU A 423 13.41 36.41 -9.80
CA LEU A 423 12.93 37.46 -8.89
C LEU A 423 11.91 38.40 -9.54
N GLU A 424 12.09 38.75 -10.82
CA GLU A 424 11.11 39.53 -11.60
C GLU A 424 9.79 38.77 -11.76
N LEU A 425 9.86 37.48 -12.09
CA LEU A 425 8.68 36.61 -12.17
C LEU A 425 7.97 36.51 -10.82
N ALA A 426 8.70 36.30 -9.73
CA ALA A 426 8.13 36.22 -8.38
C ALA A 426 7.40 37.51 -8.00
N LYS A 427 8.01 38.69 -8.25
CA LYS A 427 7.38 40.00 -8.00
C LYS A 427 6.12 40.22 -8.83
N GLY A 428 6.02 39.59 -10.00
CA GLY A 428 4.86 39.64 -10.89
C GLY A 428 3.66 38.77 -10.46
N ILE A 429 3.82 37.91 -9.44
CA ILE A 429 2.75 37.06 -8.93
C ILE A 429 1.69 37.94 -8.24
N LYS A 430 0.41 37.73 -8.60
CA LYS A 430 -0.72 38.52 -8.08
C LYS A 430 -1.10 38.16 -6.65
N SER A 431 -1.06 36.87 -6.32
CA SER A 431 -1.36 36.38 -4.98
C SER A 431 -0.20 36.75 -4.04
N GLU A 432 -0.49 37.50 -2.97
CA GLU A 432 0.55 37.92 -2.03
C GLU A 432 1.22 36.73 -1.36
N TYR A 433 0.41 35.75 -0.93
CA TYR A 433 0.88 34.50 -0.35
C TYR A 433 1.83 33.74 -1.28
N ARG A 434 1.43 33.50 -2.55
CA ARG A 434 2.29 32.80 -3.52
C ARG A 434 3.55 33.59 -3.86
N ARG A 435 3.43 34.92 -3.94
CA ARG A 435 4.57 35.82 -4.16
C ARG A 435 5.59 35.72 -3.04
N GLU A 436 5.14 35.71 -1.78
CA GLU A 436 6.03 35.54 -0.62
C GLU A 436 6.71 34.17 -0.62
N GLN A 437 5.98 33.09 -0.92
CA GLN A 437 6.56 31.76 -1.06
C GLN A 437 7.65 31.72 -2.15
N ALA A 438 7.35 32.27 -3.33
CA ALA A 438 8.28 32.34 -4.45
C ALA A 438 9.52 33.22 -4.16
N LEU A 439 9.36 34.32 -3.42
CA LEU A 439 10.51 35.14 -3.01
C LEU A 439 11.35 34.43 -1.94
N SER A 440 10.70 33.70 -1.02
CA SER A 440 11.38 32.93 0.02
C SER A 440 12.18 31.76 -0.56
N SER A 441 11.72 31.11 -1.63
CA SER A 441 12.50 30.04 -2.27
C SER A 441 13.78 30.58 -2.94
N LEU A 442 13.79 31.85 -3.34
CA LEU A 442 14.92 32.51 -3.99
C LEU A 442 15.86 33.24 -3.02
N SER A 443 15.43 33.54 -1.79
CA SER A 443 16.18 34.40 -0.86
C SER A 443 17.52 33.82 -0.40
N PHE A 444 17.68 32.49 -0.44
CA PHE A 444 18.93 31.82 -0.07
C PHE A 444 19.93 31.72 -1.23
N LEU A 445 19.56 32.22 -2.42
CA LEU A 445 20.33 32.08 -3.66
C LEU A 445 21.03 33.39 -4.09
N SER A 446 20.69 34.50 -3.42
CA SER A 446 21.21 35.86 -3.65
C SER A 446 22.52 36.13 -2.93
#